data_AF-A0A1W9GR12-F1
#
_entry.id   AF-A0A1W9GR12-F1
#
_cell.length_a   1.000
_cell.length_b   1.000
_cell.length_c   1.000
_cell.angle_alpha   90.00
_cell.angle_beta   90.00
_cell.angle_gamma   90.00
#
_symmetry.space_group_name_H-M   'P 1'
#
loop_
_entity.id
_entity.type
_entity.pdbx_description
1 polymer ?
#
loop_
_entity_poly.entity_id
_entity_poly.type
_entity_poly.pdbx_seq_one_letter_code
_entity_poly.pdbx_strand_id
1 'polypeptide(L)'
;MAEVNSMYHAQTRSDALKTQIEKLEGLAQHTAVSPTLDQFDAETEDLLINIYGADHQYVAAYKYATVGEAEALVNLPESAQEPLTRDIPKKGLQQRRQALQSMLTELQELEAQEAEVLTGEDREDPPGPS
;
A
#
# COMPACT_ATOMS: atom_id res chain seq x y z
N MET A 1 13.70 3.83 38.66
CA MET A 1 13.83 2.90 37.52
C MET A 1 12.83 3.37 36.48
N ALA A 2 13.31 4.01 35.42
CA ALA A 2 12.49 4.42 34.30
C ALA A 2 12.89 3.53 33.13
N GLU A 3 12.17 2.43 32.94
CA GLU A 3 12.17 1.72 31.65
C GLU A 3 11.44 2.64 30.67
N VAL A 4 12.22 3.54 30.06
CA VAL A 4 11.77 4.34 28.93
C VAL A 4 11.57 3.36 27.80
N ASN A 5 10.36 3.36 27.28
CA ASN A 5 9.81 2.48 26.27
C ASN A 5 10.58 2.60 24.94
N SER A 6 11.76 1.97 24.84
CA SER A 6 12.65 1.99 23.67
C SER A 6 12.20 1.05 22.54
N MET A 7 10.90 0.72 22.46
CA MET A 7 10.35 -0.19 21.44
C MET A 7 9.61 0.53 20.30
N TYR A 8 9.66 1.86 20.24
CA TYR A 8 9.28 2.60 19.03
C TYR A 8 10.45 2.55 18.04
N HIS A 9 10.57 1.43 17.30
CA HIS A 9 11.19 1.53 15.98
C HIS A 9 10.38 2.57 15.20
N ALA A 10 11.05 3.58 14.64
CA ALA A 10 10.39 4.55 13.77
C ALA A 10 9.76 3.75 12.62
N GLN A 11 8.43 3.62 12.64
CA GLN A 11 7.70 2.89 11.61
C GLN A 11 8.03 3.52 10.26
N THR A 12 8.60 2.76 9.34
CA THR A 12 8.97 3.28 8.02
C THR A 12 7.72 3.52 7.18
N ARG A 13 7.87 4.22 6.05
CA ARG A 13 6.74 4.41 5.12
C ARG A 13 6.35 3.04 4.54
N SER A 14 7.33 2.17 4.29
CA SER A 14 7.10 0.80 3.84
C SER A 14 6.36 -0.07 4.88
N ASP A 15 6.62 0.10 6.18
CA ASP A 15 5.88 -0.60 7.23
C ASP A 15 4.40 -0.23 7.26
N ALA A 16 4.08 1.07 7.13
CA ALA A 16 2.69 1.53 7.05
C ALA A 16 1.95 0.94 5.84
N LEU A 17 2.59 0.91 4.68
CA LEU A 17 2.02 0.33 3.46
C LEU A 17 1.84 -1.20 3.59
N LYS A 18 2.77 -1.89 4.26
CA LYS A 18 2.66 -3.32 4.57
C LYS A 18 1.46 -3.61 5.48
N THR A 19 1.27 -2.83 6.55
CA THR A 19 0.09 -2.95 7.41
C THR A 19 -1.22 -2.80 6.62
N GLN A 20 -1.25 -1.86 5.67
CA GLN A 20 -2.42 -1.67 4.82
C GLN A 20 -2.68 -2.88 3.90
N ILE A 21 -1.63 -3.52 3.35
CA ILE A 21 -1.76 -4.75 2.58
C ILE A 21 -2.30 -5.90 3.43
N GLU A 22 -1.81 -6.08 4.66
CA GLU A 22 -2.30 -7.10 5.59
C GLU A 22 -3.79 -6.89 5.95
N LYS A 23 -4.20 -5.63 6.13
CA LYS A 23 -5.61 -5.26 6.34
C LYS A 23 -6.48 -5.66 5.14
N LEU A 24 -6.00 -5.42 3.91
CA LEU A 24 -6.70 -5.83 2.68
C LEU A 24 -6.89 -7.36 2.60
N GLU A 25 -5.86 -8.13 2.98
CA GLU A 25 -5.94 -9.59 2.98
C GLU A 25 -6.95 -10.11 4.00
N GLY A 26 -7.03 -9.49 5.18
CA GLY A 26 -8.08 -9.78 6.17
C GLY A 26 -9.48 -9.52 5.63
N LEU A 27 -9.68 -8.41 4.91
CA LEU A 27 -10.95 -8.08 4.27
C LEU A 27 -11.34 -9.11 3.19
N ALA A 28 -10.35 -9.61 2.43
CA ALA A 28 -10.58 -10.63 1.40
C ALA A 28 -11.01 -11.99 1.98
N GLN A 29 -10.54 -12.36 3.17
CA GLN A 29 -10.89 -13.62 3.83
C GLN A 29 -12.31 -13.60 4.41
N HIS A 30 -12.80 -12.44 4.86
CA HIS A 30 -14.07 -12.33 5.57
C HIS A 30 -15.29 -12.01 4.69
N THR A 31 -15.15 -12.04 3.35
CA THR A 31 -16.19 -11.57 2.41
C THR A 31 -16.59 -10.14 2.75
N ALA A 32 -15.68 -9.19 2.55
CA ALA A 32 -15.88 -7.78 2.87
C ALA A 32 -17.24 -7.26 2.36
N VAL A 33 -17.99 -6.60 3.23
CA VAL A 33 -19.22 -5.88 2.89
C VAL A 33 -18.82 -4.48 2.42
N SER A 34 -19.47 -3.95 1.39
CA SER A 34 -19.18 -2.66 0.73
C SER A 34 -18.67 -1.52 1.64
N PRO A 35 -19.34 -1.16 2.77
CA PRO A 35 -18.91 0.00 3.58
C PRO A 35 -17.54 -0.18 4.25
N THR A 36 -17.09 -1.41 4.48
CA THR A 36 -15.77 -1.67 5.08
C THR A 36 -14.66 -1.50 4.04
N LEU A 37 -14.94 -1.77 2.77
CA LEU A 37 -13.97 -1.62 1.69
C LEU A 37 -13.82 -0.16 1.26
N ASP A 38 -14.92 0.61 1.24
CA ASP A 38 -14.87 2.05 0.95
C ASP A 38 -14.02 2.81 1.99
N GLN A 39 -14.18 2.48 3.28
CA GLN A 39 -13.36 3.06 4.35
C GLN A 39 -11.88 2.66 4.21
N PHE A 40 -11.62 1.40 3.83
CA PHE A 40 -10.27 0.93 3.57
C PHE A 40 -9.62 1.68 2.40
N ASP A 41 -10.36 1.88 1.31
CA ASP A 41 -9.86 2.57 0.11
C ASP A 41 -9.54 4.04 0.44
N ALA A 42 -10.37 4.72 1.23
CA ALA A 42 -10.12 6.09 1.68
C ALA A 42 -8.85 6.21 2.55
N GLU A 43 -8.68 5.33 3.54
CA GLU A 43 -7.47 5.32 4.37
C GLU A 43 -6.21 5.01 3.57
N THR A 44 -6.33 4.14 2.57
CA THR A 44 -5.20 3.80 1.69
C THR A 44 -4.83 4.99 0.81
N GLU A 45 -5.82 5.71 0.27
CA GLU A 45 -5.57 6.94 -0.48
C GLU A 45 -4.85 7.98 0.38
N ASP A 46 -5.34 8.26 1.59
CA ASP A 46 -4.69 9.20 2.52
C ASP A 46 -3.24 8.78 2.83
N LEU A 47 -3.00 7.48 3.04
CA LEU A 47 -1.65 6.96 3.24
C LEU A 47 -0.75 7.23 2.01
N LEU A 48 -1.23 6.93 0.81
CA LEU A 48 -0.47 7.15 -0.43
C LEU A 48 -0.21 8.65 -0.68
N ILE A 49 -1.18 9.52 -0.37
CA ILE A 49 -1.01 10.98 -0.43
C ILE A 49 0.07 11.44 0.56
N ASN A 50 0.08 10.89 1.77
CA ASN A 50 1.10 11.23 2.78
C ASN A 50 2.51 10.76 2.40
N ILE A 51 2.62 9.63 1.69
CA ILE A 51 3.92 9.08 1.25
C ILE A 51 4.46 9.80 0.02
N TYR A 52 3.61 10.02 -1.00
CA TYR A 52 4.05 10.44 -2.34
C TYR A 52 3.54 11.82 -2.78
N GLY A 53 2.53 12.37 -2.11
CA GLY A 53 1.80 13.57 -2.52
C GLY A 53 0.56 13.27 -3.35
N ALA A 54 -0.40 14.21 -3.35
CA ALA A 54 -1.73 14.03 -3.94
C ALA A 54 -1.73 13.81 -5.47
N ASP A 55 -0.78 14.42 -6.18
CA ASP A 55 -0.70 14.35 -7.64
C ASP A 55 0.20 13.20 -8.14
N HIS A 56 0.67 12.33 -7.23
CA HIS A 56 1.55 11.23 -7.62
C HIS A 56 0.83 10.14 -8.41
N GLN A 57 1.51 9.57 -9.40
CA GLN A 57 0.97 8.51 -10.26
C GLN A 57 0.43 7.30 -9.49
N TYR A 58 1.00 6.98 -8.32
CA TYR A 58 0.54 5.86 -7.49
C TYR A 58 -0.81 6.11 -6.84
N VAL A 59 -1.13 7.34 -6.47
CA VAL A 59 -2.47 7.71 -5.98
C VAL A 59 -3.49 7.46 -7.08
N ALA A 60 -3.18 7.89 -8.31
CA ALA A 60 -4.03 7.63 -9.47
C ALA A 60 -4.13 6.13 -9.80
N ALA A 61 -3.02 5.40 -9.80
CA ALA A 61 -2.99 3.97 -10.10
C ALA A 61 -3.83 3.15 -9.09
N TYR A 62 -3.78 3.53 -7.81
CA TYR A 62 -4.63 2.91 -6.80
C TYR A 62 -6.11 3.18 -7.05
N LYS A 63 -6.50 4.43 -7.36
CA LYS A 63 -7.88 4.77 -7.73
C LYS A 63 -8.38 4.00 -8.95
N TYR A 64 -7.55 3.78 -9.96
CA TYR A 64 -7.93 2.94 -11.10
C TYR A 64 -8.18 1.48 -10.69
N ALA A 65 -7.44 0.96 -9.71
CA ALA A 65 -7.65 -0.38 -9.17
C ALA A 65 -8.96 -0.52 -8.38
N THR A 66 -9.58 0.58 -7.91
CA THR A 66 -10.90 0.55 -7.24
C THR A 66 -12.06 0.62 -8.22
N VAL A 67 -11.89 1.30 -9.37
CA VAL A 67 -12.95 1.48 -10.40
C VAL A 67 -13.31 0.19 -11.13
N GLY A 68 -12.37 -0.75 -11.27
CA GLY A 68 -12.59 -2.02 -12.00
C GLY A 68 -13.73 -2.89 -11.47
N GLU A 69 -14.11 -2.71 -10.19
CA GLU A 69 -15.23 -3.41 -9.57
C GLU A 69 -16.58 -2.79 -9.94
N ALA A 70 -16.66 -1.45 -9.96
CA ALA A 70 -17.87 -0.72 -10.29
C ALA A 70 -18.28 -0.91 -11.75
N GLU A 71 -17.32 -0.88 -12.68
CA GLU A 71 -17.59 -1.12 -14.11
C GLU A 71 -18.04 -2.56 -14.38
N ALA A 72 -17.49 -3.54 -13.66
CA ALA A 72 -17.85 -4.95 -13.83
C ALA A 72 -19.28 -5.24 -13.34
N LEU A 73 -19.74 -4.59 -12.26
CA LEU A 73 -21.10 -4.75 -11.73
C LEU A 73 -22.15 -4.09 -12.64
N VAL A 74 -21.85 -2.91 -13.18
CA VAL A 74 -22.80 -2.15 -14.03
C VAL A 74 -23.02 -2.82 -15.40
N ASN A 75 -22.01 -3.54 -15.91
CA ASN A 75 -22.08 -4.20 -17.22
C ASN A 75 -22.53 -5.67 -17.17
N LEU A 76 -23.00 -6.17 -16.02
CA LEU A 76 -23.41 -7.57 -15.91
C LEU A 76 -24.82 -7.81 -16.49
N PRO A 77 -25.00 -8.69 -17.49
CA PRO A 77 -26.33 -9.05 -17.96
C PRO A 77 -27.12 -9.81 -16.86
N GLU A 78 -28.43 -9.56 -16.78
CA GLU A 78 -29.32 -10.11 -15.72
C GLU A 78 -29.24 -11.64 -15.58
N SER A 79 -28.94 -12.36 -16.66
CA SER A 79 -28.83 -13.83 -16.69
C SER A 79 -27.53 -14.40 -16.10
N ALA A 80 -26.54 -13.56 -15.78
CA ALA A 80 -25.21 -13.96 -15.31
C ALA A 80 -24.93 -13.58 -13.83
N GLN A 81 -25.96 -13.14 -13.11
CA GLN A 81 -25.85 -12.56 -11.76
C GLN A 81 -25.46 -13.54 -10.64
N GLU A 82 -25.42 -14.86 -10.85
CA GLU A 82 -25.04 -15.78 -9.75
C GLU A 82 -23.56 -16.21 -9.75
N PRO A 83 -22.95 -16.64 -10.89
CA PRO A 83 -21.54 -17.04 -10.87
C PRO A 83 -20.57 -15.85 -10.95
N LEU A 84 -20.81 -14.88 -11.83
CA LEU A 84 -19.86 -13.77 -12.06
C LEU A 84 -19.83 -12.76 -10.89
N THR A 85 -20.97 -12.52 -10.25
CA THR A 85 -21.09 -11.56 -9.14
C THR A 85 -20.26 -11.99 -7.91
N ARG A 86 -19.96 -13.28 -7.76
CA ARG A 86 -19.07 -13.78 -6.68
C ARG A 86 -17.58 -13.54 -6.95
N ASP A 87 -17.19 -13.43 -8.22
CA ASP A 87 -15.78 -13.26 -8.61
C ASP A 87 -15.38 -11.78 -8.76
N ILE A 88 -16.33 -10.88 -8.98
CA ILE A 88 -16.08 -9.45 -9.14
C ILE A 88 -15.41 -8.83 -7.89
N PRO A 89 -15.92 -9.03 -6.66
CA PRO A 89 -15.24 -8.52 -5.46
C PRO A 89 -13.84 -9.10 -5.28
N LYS A 90 -13.65 -10.39 -5.62
CA LYS A 90 -12.33 -11.03 -5.53
C LYS A 90 -11.32 -10.42 -6.50
N LYS A 91 -11.74 -10.12 -7.73
CA LYS A 91 -10.88 -9.46 -8.73
C LYS A 91 -10.55 -8.03 -8.32
N GLY A 92 -11.52 -7.26 -7.82
CA GLY A 92 -11.28 -5.90 -7.31
C GLY A 92 -10.29 -5.88 -6.14
N LEU A 93 -10.40 -6.83 -5.20
CA LEU A 93 -9.45 -6.97 -4.10
C LEU A 93 -8.05 -7.36 -4.57
N GLN A 94 -7.96 -8.26 -5.57
CA GLN A 94 -6.67 -8.64 -6.17
C GLN A 94 -5.99 -7.49 -6.89
N GLN A 95 -6.73 -6.65 -7.61
CA GLN A 95 -6.20 -5.47 -8.29
C GLN A 95 -5.61 -4.47 -7.29
N ARG A 96 -6.35 -4.17 -6.21
CA ARG A 96 -5.85 -3.32 -5.10
C ARG A 96 -4.57 -3.88 -4.48
N ARG A 97 -4.54 -5.19 -4.19
CA ARG A 97 -3.36 -5.84 -3.62
C ARG A 97 -2.15 -5.75 -4.54
N GLN A 98 -2.33 -5.99 -5.83
CA GLN A 98 -1.25 -5.93 -6.81
C GLN A 98 -0.67 -4.51 -6.91
N ALA A 99 -1.53 -3.49 -6.95
CA ALA A 99 -1.10 -2.10 -6.97
C ALA A 99 -0.25 -1.73 -5.74
N LEU A 100 -0.73 -2.08 -4.53
CA LEU A 100 -0.03 -1.78 -3.29
C LEU A 100 1.29 -2.55 -3.15
N GLN A 101 1.34 -3.81 -3.62
CA GLN A 101 2.56 -4.61 -3.60
C GLN A 101 3.65 -4.01 -4.50
N SER A 102 3.28 -3.55 -5.71
CA SER A 102 4.23 -2.86 -6.60
C SER A 102 4.78 -1.58 -5.95
N MET A 103 3.90 -0.76 -5.36
CA MET A 103 4.31 0.46 -4.66
C MET A 103 5.23 0.17 -3.47
N LEU A 104 4.96 -0.90 -2.71
CA LEU A 104 5.79 -1.33 -1.58
C LEU A 104 7.20 -1.70 -2.02
N THR A 105 7.34 -2.47 -3.10
CA THR A 105 8.66 -2.85 -3.63
C THR A 105 9.47 -1.61 -4.00
N GLU A 106 8.88 -0.69 -4.76
CA GLU A 106 9.57 0.54 -5.16
C GLU A 106 9.91 1.44 -3.96
N LEU A 107 9.03 1.52 -2.96
CA LEU A 107 9.27 2.27 -1.73
C LEU A 107 10.44 1.69 -0.91
N GLN A 108 10.53 0.36 -0.80
CA GLN A 108 11.63 -0.30 -0.09
C GLN A 108 12.96 -0.10 -0.79
N GLU A 109 12.99 -0.09 -2.13
CA GLU A 109 14.20 0.21 -2.89
C GLU A 109 14.65 1.67 -2.68
N LEU A 110 13.72 2.62 -2.60
CA LEU A 110 14.03 4.02 -2.31
C LEU A 110 14.55 4.19 -0.88
N GLU A 111 13.89 3.61 0.11
CA GLU A 111 14.32 3.68 1.52
C GLU A 111 15.71 3.04 1.73
N ALA A 112 16.01 1.95 1.02
CA ALA A 112 17.34 1.33 1.04
C ALA A 112 18.42 2.27 0.49
N GLN A 113 18.16 2.93 -0.65
CA GLN A 113 19.08 3.90 -1.25
C GLN A 113 19.29 5.12 -0.34
N GLU A 114 18.22 5.65 0.26
CA GLU A 114 18.30 6.76 1.22
C GLU A 114 19.19 6.38 2.43
N ALA A 115 19.05 5.17 2.95
CA ALA A 115 19.87 4.67 4.05
C ALA A 115 21.35 4.47 3.65
N GLU A 116 21.62 4.02 2.43
CA GLU A 116 22.99 3.91 1.89
C GLU A 116 23.66 5.29 1.74
N VAL A 117 22.94 6.30 1.26
CA VAL A 117 23.46 7.67 1.15
C VAL A 117 23.79 8.23 2.53
N LEU A 118 22.86 8.12 3.49
CA LEU A 118 23.03 8.61 4.86
C LEU A 118 24.19 7.92 5.62
N THR A 119 24.50 6.66 5.29
CA THR A 119 25.61 5.91 5.91
C THR A 119 26.93 6.04 5.16
N GLY A 120 26.90 6.43 3.89
CA GLY A 120 28.07 6.57 3.02
C GLY A 120 28.86 7.88 3.20
N GLU A 121 28.25 8.94 3.73
CA GLU A 121 28.90 10.26 3.90
C GLU A 121 29.91 10.33 5.07
N ASP A 122 29.95 9.33 5.97
CA ASP A 122 30.85 9.32 7.15
C ASP A 122 32.23 8.67 6.88
N ARG A 123 32.53 8.28 5.64
CA ARG A 123 33.87 7.78 5.24
C ARG A 123 34.75 8.91 4.73
N GLU A 124 35.01 9.92 5.57
CA GLU A 124 36.13 10.83 5.33
C GLU A 124 37.45 10.07 5.55
N ASP A 125 38.27 10.04 4.50
CA ASP A 125 39.61 9.45 4.46
C ASP A 125 40.43 9.93 5.67
N PRO A 126 41.05 9.05 6.48
CA PRO A 126 41.93 9.51 7.55
C PRO A 126 43.09 10.30 6.93
N PRO A 127 43.49 11.46 7.50
CA PRO A 127 44.59 12.24 6.96
C PRO A 127 45.84 11.35 6.93
N GLY A 128 46.36 11.10 5.73
CA GLY A 128 47.55 10.30 5.52
C GLY A 128 48.73 10.86 6.34
N PRO A 129 49.61 9.98 6.86
CA PRO A 129 50.70 10.43 7.72
C PRO A 129 51.63 11.36 6.94
N SER A 130 51.84 12.56 7.48
CA SER A 130 52.81 13.55 7.00
C SER A 130 54.25 13.13 7.29
#